data_AF-A0A5S3Z6X1-F1
#
_entry.id   AF-A0A5S3Z6X1-F1
#
_cell.length_a   1.000
_cell.length_b   1.000
_cell.length_c   1.000
_cell.angle_alpha   90.00
_cell.angle_beta   90.00
_cell.angle_gamma   90.00
#
_symmetry.space_group_name_H-M   'P 1'
#
loop_
_entity.id
_entity.type
_entity.pdbx_description
1 polymer ?
#
loop_
_entity_poly.entity_id
_entity_poly.type
_entity_poly.pdbx_seq_one_letter_code
_entity_poly.pdbx_strand_id
1 'polypeptide(L)'
;MEIEDLISILQSGNEREISDISYSLMNVSDNTFLQKLAGSLELITPLSSSSYWSSQGNKHRVRVSIDRIIKFLEAVKTAGCRCVKYLQLSYFVHSEADKGMIEIILNEADPQTRKSKITCQCTACAQYYVAHEFDAGFGRRAQWEKLAKP
;
A
#
# COMPACT_ATOMS: atom_id res chain seq x y z
N MET A 1 -8.52 3.37 15.76
CA MET A 1 -8.30 1.93 15.62
C MET A 1 -7.01 1.65 16.34
N GLU A 2 -7.10 0.95 17.45
CA GLU A 2 -5.91 0.55 18.21
C GLU A 2 -5.22 -0.63 17.50
N ILE A 3 -3.96 -0.89 17.83
CA ILE A 3 -3.19 -1.99 17.21
C ILE A 3 -3.81 -3.34 17.60
N GLU A 4 -4.34 -3.44 18.81
CA GLU A 4 -5.02 -4.63 19.35
C GLU A 4 -6.29 -4.95 18.55
N ASP A 5 -7.09 -3.93 18.20
CA ASP A 5 -8.29 -4.11 17.37
C ASP A 5 -7.93 -4.71 16.02
N LEU A 6 -6.87 -4.18 15.39
CA LEU A 6 -6.39 -4.66 14.10
C LEU A 6 -5.97 -6.12 14.18
N ILE A 7 -5.18 -6.48 15.19
CA ILE A 7 -4.72 -7.88 15.38
C ILE A 7 -5.92 -8.80 15.58
N SER A 8 -6.91 -8.40 16.37
CA SER A 8 -8.14 -9.18 16.58
C SER A 8 -8.88 -9.46 15.27
N ILE A 9 -8.99 -8.46 14.39
CA ILE A 9 -9.65 -8.64 13.10
C ILE A 9 -8.83 -9.54 12.16
N LEU A 10 -7.50 -9.41 12.15
CA LEU A 10 -6.65 -10.30 11.36
C LEU A 10 -6.76 -11.76 11.84
N GLN A 11 -6.91 -11.97 13.14
CA GLN A 11 -7.10 -13.30 13.76
C GLN A 11 -8.49 -13.89 13.47
N SER A 12 -9.54 -13.05 13.35
CA SER A 12 -10.90 -13.52 13.02
C SER A 12 -10.91 -14.29 11.69
N GLY A 13 -10.05 -13.87 10.74
CA GLY A 13 -9.95 -14.48 9.43
C GLY A 13 -11.18 -14.24 8.56
N ASN A 14 -11.96 -13.20 8.84
CA ASN A 14 -13.07 -12.77 8.00
C ASN A 14 -12.53 -12.08 6.74
N GLU A 15 -12.80 -12.67 5.57
CA GLU A 15 -12.28 -12.18 4.28
C GLU A 15 -12.68 -10.72 3.98
N ARG A 16 -13.91 -10.34 4.31
CA ARG A 16 -14.42 -9.00 4.04
C ARG A 16 -13.72 -7.96 4.91
N GLU A 17 -13.67 -8.21 6.22
CA GLU A 17 -13.03 -7.27 7.17
C GLU A 17 -11.53 -7.11 6.88
N ILE A 18 -10.84 -8.21 6.55
CA ILE A 18 -9.41 -8.16 6.22
C ILE A 18 -9.15 -7.41 4.91
N SER A 19 -10.02 -7.56 3.91
CA SER A 19 -9.94 -6.78 2.67
C SER A 19 -10.12 -5.28 2.94
N ASP A 20 -11.12 -4.92 3.75
CA ASP A 20 -11.41 -3.52 4.11
C ASP A 20 -10.26 -2.89 4.91
N ILE A 21 -9.66 -3.66 5.83
CA ILE A 21 -8.47 -3.25 6.59
C ILE A 21 -7.25 -3.10 5.70
N SER A 22 -7.00 -4.04 4.79
CA SER A 22 -5.85 -3.98 3.88
C SER A 22 -5.87 -2.67 3.09
N TYR A 23 -7.04 -2.31 2.56
CA TYR A 23 -7.25 -1.03 1.89
C TYR A 23 -7.08 0.17 2.83
N SER A 24 -7.67 0.10 4.03
CA SER A 24 -7.61 1.19 5.01
C SER A 24 -6.19 1.48 5.47
N LEU A 25 -5.41 0.46 5.81
CA LEU A 25 -4.00 0.56 6.25
C LEU A 25 -3.12 1.25 5.21
N MET A 26 -3.29 0.90 3.93
CA MET A 26 -2.53 1.51 2.84
C MET A 26 -2.88 3.00 2.64
N ASN A 27 -4.00 3.48 3.18
CA ASN A 27 -4.45 4.86 3.07
C ASN A 27 -4.36 5.65 4.39
N VAL A 28 -3.83 5.06 5.47
CA VAL A 28 -3.64 5.77 6.73
C VAL A 28 -2.70 6.95 6.53
N SER A 29 -3.16 8.13 6.95
CA SER A 29 -2.36 9.35 6.86
C SER A 29 -1.33 9.46 7.98
N ASP A 30 -1.63 8.97 9.17
CA ASP A 30 -0.72 9.00 10.32
C ASP A 30 0.47 8.03 10.14
N ASN A 31 1.62 8.59 9.77
CA ASN A 31 2.85 7.83 9.59
C ASN A 31 3.41 7.31 10.93
N THR A 32 3.17 8.01 12.04
CA THR A 32 3.62 7.57 13.37
C THR A 32 2.84 6.33 13.80
N PHE A 33 1.53 6.30 13.58
CA PHE A 33 0.72 5.10 13.78
C PHE A 33 1.24 3.94 12.93
N LEU A 34 1.47 4.16 11.63
CA LEU A 34 1.98 3.11 10.73
C LEU A 34 3.35 2.58 11.16
N GLN A 35 4.25 3.44 11.63
CA GLN A 35 5.55 3.03 12.17
C GLN A 35 5.41 2.19 13.45
N LYS A 36 4.52 2.58 14.37
CA LYS A 36 4.24 1.78 15.57
C LYS A 36 3.69 0.40 15.21
N LEU A 37 2.73 0.35 14.29
CA LEU A 37 2.16 -0.89 13.80
C LEU A 37 3.21 -1.76 13.10
N ALA A 38 4.09 -1.17 12.29
CA ALA A 38 5.21 -1.88 11.68
C ALA A 38 6.23 -2.38 12.71
N GLY A 39 6.35 -1.70 13.86
CA GLY A 39 7.09 -2.19 15.03
C GLY A 39 6.51 -3.46 15.62
N SER A 40 5.18 -3.62 15.59
CA SER A 40 4.44 -4.80 16.06
C SER A 40 4.31 -5.93 15.03
N LEU A 41 5.10 -5.93 13.96
CA LEU A 41 5.07 -6.93 12.89
C LEU A 41 5.13 -8.38 13.40
N GLU A 42 5.91 -8.62 14.45
CA GLU A 42 6.09 -9.94 15.07
C GLU A 42 4.78 -10.56 15.59
N LEU A 43 3.77 -9.73 15.91
CA LEU A 43 2.45 -10.18 16.33
C LEU A 43 1.56 -10.59 15.14
N ILE A 44 1.87 -10.10 13.94
CA ILE A 44 1.08 -10.29 12.71
C ILE A 44 1.67 -11.41 11.85
N THR A 45 3.01 -11.51 11.77
CA THR A 45 3.72 -12.48 10.94
C THR A 45 3.23 -13.92 11.10
N PRO A 46 2.95 -14.44 12.31
CA PRO A 46 2.44 -15.81 12.48
C PRO A 46 1.13 -16.10 11.72
N LEU A 47 0.30 -15.08 11.48
CA LEU A 47 -0.98 -15.19 10.78
C LEU A 47 -0.81 -15.42 9.26
N SER A 48 0.40 -15.29 8.72
CA SER A 48 0.71 -15.71 7.34
C SER A 48 0.88 -17.22 7.18
N SER A 49 1.03 -17.96 8.28
CA SER A 49 1.32 -19.39 8.22
C SER A 49 0.13 -20.19 7.68
N SER A 50 0.40 -21.14 6.78
CA SER A 50 -0.60 -22.11 6.35
C SER A 50 -1.13 -22.96 7.51
N SER A 51 -0.27 -23.32 8.47
CA SER A 51 -0.65 -24.12 9.64
C SER A 51 -1.67 -23.40 10.51
N TYR A 52 -1.57 -22.08 10.64
CA TYR A 52 -2.49 -21.26 11.42
C TYR A 52 -3.93 -21.34 10.88
N TRP A 53 -4.08 -21.47 9.56
CA TRP A 53 -5.39 -21.46 8.90
C TRP A 53 -5.91 -22.83 8.46
N SER A 54 -5.17 -23.91 8.71
CA SER A 54 -5.48 -25.26 8.20
C SER A 54 -6.82 -25.81 8.72
N SER A 55 -7.29 -25.39 9.90
CA SER A 55 -8.52 -25.87 10.53
C SER A 55 -9.78 -25.06 10.18
N GLN A 56 -9.67 -24.06 9.30
CA GLN A 56 -10.64 -22.97 9.23
C GLN A 56 -11.35 -22.83 7.86
N GLY A 57 -11.33 -23.85 7.01
CA GLY A 57 -12.12 -23.86 5.77
C GLY A 57 -11.64 -22.85 4.71
N ASN A 58 -10.53 -23.20 4.04
CA ASN A 58 -9.94 -22.50 2.88
C ASN A 58 -9.79 -20.96 3.00
N LYS A 59 -8.76 -20.55 3.75
CA LYS A 59 -8.38 -19.15 3.98
C LYS A 59 -7.23 -18.67 3.09
N HIS A 60 -7.08 -19.24 1.90
CA HIS A 60 -6.01 -18.83 1.00
C HIS A 60 -6.05 -17.32 0.68
N ARG A 61 -7.24 -16.77 0.42
CA ARG A 61 -7.43 -15.32 0.14
C ARG A 61 -7.13 -14.43 1.35
N VAL A 62 -7.57 -14.85 2.53
CA VAL A 62 -7.26 -14.19 3.81
C VAL A 62 -5.75 -14.14 4.01
N ARG A 63 -5.07 -15.29 3.87
CA ARG A 63 -3.61 -15.36 3.97
C ARG A 63 -2.92 -14.44 2.96
N VAL A 64 -3.33 -14.45 1.69
CA VAL A 64 -2.76 -13.55 0.67
C VAL A 64 -2.93 -12.08 1.04
N SER A 65 -4.05 -11.72 1.67
CA SER A 65 -4.30 -10.34 2.12
C SER A 65 -3.42 -9.98 3.33
N ILE A 66 -3.24 -10.90 4.27
CA ILE A 66 -2.32 -10.76 5.40
C ILE A 66 -0.87 -10.65 4.91
N ASP A 67 -0.46 -11.48 3.95
CA ASP A 67 0.88 -11.43 3.35
C ASP A 67 1.16 -10.06 2.72
N ARG A 68 0.16 -9.45 2.09
CA ARG A 68 0.26 -8.08 1.54
C ARG A 68 0.41 -7.04 2.64
N ILE A 69 -0.35 -7.17 3.74
CA ILE A 69 -0.23 -6.27 4.89
C ILE A 69 1.18 -6.37 5.49
N ILE A 70 1.70 -7.60 5.70
CA ILE A 70 3.05 -7.83 6.23
C ILE A 70 4.10 -7.18 5.32
N LYS A 71 4.08 -7.46 4.02
CA LYS A 71 5.04 -6.87 3.06
C LYS A 71 4.96 -5.34 3.02
N PHE A 72 3.77 -4.78 3.16
CA PHE A 72 3.61 -3.33 3.25
C PHE A 72 4.23 -2.78 4.53
N LEU A 73 3.93 -3.39 5.69
CA LEU A 73 4.47 -2.97 6.98
C LEU A 73 6.00 -3.14 7.07
N GLU A 74 6.57 -4.19 6.47
CA GLU A 74 8.04 -4.37 6.37
C GLU A 74 8.69 -3.24 5.55
N ALA A 75 8.06 -2.88 4.43
CA ALA A 75 8.52 -1.77 3.61
C ALA A 75 8.39 -0.44 4.34
N VAL A 76 7.31 -0.24 5.12
CA VAL A 76 7.13 0.94 5.98
C VAL A 76 8.20 1.00 7.07
N LYS A 77 8.50 -0.13 7.74
CA LYS A 77 9.56 -0.22 8.76
C LYS A 77 10.93 0.18 8.20
N THR A 78 11.21 -0.22 6.95
CA THR A 78 12.49 0.03 6.28
C THR A 78 12.59 1.45 5.72
N ALA A 79 11.54 1.93 5.04
CA ALA A 79 11.54 3.21 4.34
C ALA A 79 11.09 4.38 5.22
N GLY A 80 10.51 4.10 6.39
CA GLY A 80 9.99 5.14 7.29
C GLY A 80 8.71 5.81 6.80
N CYS A 81 8.04 5.31 5.76
CA CYS A 81 7.02 6.10 5.04
C CYS A 81 5.89 5.28 4.40
N ARG A 82 4.64 5.75 4.58
CA ARG A 82 3.41 5.19 3.97
C ARG A 82 3.44 5.12 2.43
N CYS A 83 4.11 6.07 1.76
CA CYS A 83 4.14 6.16 0.30
C CYS A 83 4.93 5.04 -0.38
N VAL A 84 5.61 4.18 0.38
CA VAL A 84 6.26 2.97 -0.15
C VAL A 84 5.27 2.01 -0.82
N LYS A 85 3.97 2.11 -0.49
CA LYS A 85 2.89 1.34 -1.12
C LYS A 85 2.87 1.46 -2.65
N TYR A 86 3.28 2.61 -3.20
CA TYR A 86 3.25 2.84 -4.64
C TYR A 86 4.16 1.88 -5.40
N LEU A 87 5.26 1.44 -4.77
CA LEU A 87 6.17 0.45 -5.37
C LEU A 87 5.56 -0.96 -5.47
N GLN A 88 4.43 -1.18 -4.81
CA GLN A 88 3.77 -2.49 -4.75
C GLN A 88 2.38 -2.47 -5.41
N LEU A 89 1.77 -1.30 -5.59
CA LEU A 89 0.37 -1.16 -5.97
C LEU A 89 0.17 -0.07 -7.02
N SER A 90 -0.65 -0.39 -8.02
CA SER A 90 -1.03 0.54 -9.09
C SER A 90 -2.12 1.50 -8.61
N TYR A 91 -1.70 2.60 -7.99
CA TYR A 91 -2.56 3.75 -7.70
C TYR A 91 -2.45 4.80 -8.80
N PHE A 92 -3.55 5.44 -9.16
CA PHE A 92 -3.51 6.59 -10.08
C PHE A 92 -3.09 7.85 -9.33
N VAL A 93 -2.21 8.63 -9.97
CA VAL A 93 -1.53 9.76 -9.35
C VAL A 93 -2.51 10.82 -8.88
N HIS A 94 -3.45 11.19 -9.73
CA HIS A 94 -4.44 12.22 -9.40
C HIS A 94 -5.32 11.83 -8.22
N SER A 95 -5.73 10.56 -8.12
CA SER A 95 -6.52 10.09 -6.98
C SER A 95 -5.76 10.15 -5.65
N GLU A 96 -4.45 9.90 -5.68
CA GLU A 96 -3.62 10.00 -4.47
C GLU A 96 -3.27 11.45 -4.12
N ALA A 97 -3.15 12.33 -5.11
CA ALA A 97 -3.00 13.76 -4.91
C ALA A 97 -4.26 14.38 -4.29
N ASP A 98 -5.46 14.00 -4.76
CA ASP A 98 -6.75 14.47 -4.22
C ASP A 98 -6.92 14.08 -2.74
N LYS A 99 -6.32 12.96 -2.31
CA LYS A 99 -6.28 12.52 -0.90
C LYS A 99 -5.22 13.23 -0.07
N GLY A 100 -4.42 14.13 -0.66
CA GLY A 100 -3.30 14.80 0.00
C GLY A 100 -2.12 13.87 0.32
N MET A 101 -2.03 12.71 -0.33
CA MET A 101 -0.98 11.72 -0.06
C MET A 101 0.34 12.09 -0.72
N ILE A 102 0.27 12.78 -1.85
CA ILE A 102 1.38 13.24 -2.67
C ILE A 102 1.08 14.62 -3.22
N GLU A 103 2.13 15.32 -3.64
CA GLU A 103 2.07 16.53 -4.43
C GLU A 103 2.60 16.23 -5.84
N ILE A 104 1.90 16.68 -6.87
CA ILE A 104 2.33 16.53 -8.27
C ILE A 104 3.30 17.68 -8.58
N ILE A 105 4.54 17.34 -8.93
CA ILE A 105 5.60 18.29 -9.24
C ILE A 105 5.66 18.56 -10.75
N LEU A 106 5.55 17.51 -11.55
CA LEU A 106 5.61 17.60 -13.02
C LEU A 106 4.70 16.55 -13.64
N ASN A 107 3.98 16.91 -14.69
CA ASN A 107 3.18 15.99 -15.49
C ASN A 107 3.56 16.11 -16.97
N GLU A 108 4.28 15.12 -17.48
CA GLU A 108 4.63 14.97 -18.88
C GLU A 108 3.60 14.03 -19.55
N ALA A 109 2.51 14.59 -20.04
CA ALA A 109 1.45 13.84 -20.72
C ALA A 109 1.61 13.90 -22.25
N ASP A 110 1.47 12.75 -22.91
CA ASP A 110 1.33 12.64 -24.35
C ASP A 110 -0.14 12.30 -24.68
N PRO A 111 -0.92 13.27 -25.20
CA PRO A 111 -2.33 13.07 -25.55
C PRO A 111 -2.55 12.05 -26.66
N GLN A 112 -1.59 11.87 -27.57
CA GLN A 112 -1.73 10.97 -28.72
C GLN A 112 -1.59 9.51 -28.29
N THR A 113 -0.64 9.23 -27.39
CA THR A 113 -0.41 7.86 -26.90
C THR A 113 -1.17 7.53 -25.62
N ARG A 114 -1.90 8.50 -25.03
CA ARG A 114 -2.58 8.37 -23.72
C ARG A 114 -1.62 7.87 -22.63
N LYS A 115 -0.37 8.32 -22.70
CA LYS A 115 0.67 8.00 -21.72
C LYS A 115 0.99 9.25 -20.93
N SER A 116 1.26 9.09 -19.65
CA SER A 116 1.71 10.19 -18.80
C SER A 116 2.83 9.71 -17.91
N LYS A 117 3.87 10.53 -17.80
CA LYS A 117 4.95 10.37 -16.84
C LYS A 117 4.82 11.50 -15.84
N ILE A 118 4.51 11.16 -14.59
CA ILE A 118 4.13 12.13 -13.57
C ILE A 118 5.09 12.02 -12.40
N THR A 119 5.86 13.08 -12.16
CA THR A 119 6.77 13.18 -11.01
C THR A 119 6.02 13.76 -9.83
N CYS A 120 6.12 13.08 -8.69
CA CYS A 120 5.40 13.41 -7.48
C CYS A 120 6.33 13.40 -6.26
N GLN A 121 5.96 14.15 -5.23
CA GLN A 121 6.61 14.12 -3.92
C GLN A 121 5.62 13.60 -2.86
N CYS A 122 6.06 12.67 -2.02
CA CYS A 122 5.26 12.23 -0.88
C CYS A 122 5.16 13.33 0.17
N THR A 123 3.94 13.68 0.59
CA THR A 123 3.70 14.74 1.59
C THR A 123 4.18 14.36 2.99
N ALA A 124 4.32 13.07 3.28
CA ALA A 124 4.72 12.57 4.60
C ALA A 124 6.24 12.47 4.80
N CYS A 125 7.00 12.09 3.76
CA CYS A 125 8.44 11.83 3.86
C CYS A 125 9.29 12.58 2.83
N ALA A 126 8.70 13.49 2.06
CA ALA A 126 9.37 14.29 1.03
C ALA A 126 10.09 13.48 -0.07
N GLN A 127 9.88 12.16 -0.13
CA GLN A 127 10.48 11.26 -1.10
C GLN A 127 9.84 11.47 -2.48
N TYR A 128 10.67 11.48 -3.53
CA TYR A 128 10.22 11.61 -4.91
C TYR A 128 9.93 10.26 -5.55
N TYR A 129 8.89 10.26 -6.38
CA TYR A 129 8.46 9.13 -7.19
C TYR A 129 8.16 9.60 -8.61
N VAL A 130 8.25 8.68 -9.56
CA VAL A 130 7.69 8.84 -10.90
C VAL A 130 6.65 7.76 -11.13
N ALA A 131 5.51 8.17 -11.67
CA ALA A 131 4.44 7.28 -12.06
C ALA A 131 4.29 7.32 -13.58
N HIS A 132 4.30 6.14 -14.19
CA HIS A 132 4.01 5.94 -15.61
C HIS A 132 2.57 5.44 -15.72
N GLU A 133 1.67 6.31 -16.16
CA GLU A 133 0.29 5.98 -16.48
C GLU A 133 0.13 5.70 -17.97
N PHE A 134 -0.60 4.64 -18.32
CA PHE A 134 -0.83 4.24 -19.71
C PHE A 134 -2.10 3.41 -19.87
N ASP A 135 -2.73 3.49 -21.06
CA ASP A 135 -3.80 2.58 -21.48
C ASP A 135 -3.20 1.23 -21.90
N ALA A 136 -3.65 0.15 -21.26
CA ALA A 136 -3.11 -1.20 -21.44
C ALA A 136 -4.18 -2.21 -21.86
N GLY A 137 -4.89 -1.98 -22.98
CA GLY A 137 -5.80 -2.94 -23.65
C GLY A 137 -7.06 -3.40 -22.88
N PHE A 138 -6.91 -3.68 -21.57
CA PHE A 138 -7.90 -4.10 -20.59
C PHE A 138 -8.16 -3.01 -19.54
N GLY A 139 -7.71 -1.78 -19.77
CA GLY A 139 -7.89 -0.63 -18.88
C GLY A 139 -6.62 0.19 -18.64
N ARG A 140 -6.74 1.26 -17.84
CA ARG A 140 -5.61 2.11 -17.43
C ARG A 140 -4.76 1.40 -16.38
N ARG A 141 -3.45 1.64 -16.41
CA ARG A 141 -2.50 1.17 -15.39
C ARG A 141 -1.58 2.31 -14.96
N ALA A 142 -1.05 2.17 -13.75
CA ALA A 142 -0.01 3.02 -13.20
C ALA A 142 1.14 2.15 -12.68
N GLN A 143 2.36 2.44 -13.11
CA GLN A 143 3.60 1.84 -12.61
C GLN A 143 4.42 2.91 -11.94
N TRP A 144 4.87 2.65 -10.71
CA TRP A 144 5.58 3.63 -9.91
C TRP A 144 7.02 3.21 -9.67
N GLU A 145 7.91 4.19 -9.70
CA GLU A 145 9.32 4.02 -9.41
C GLU A 145 9.76 5.08 -8.39
N LYS A 146 10.66 4.68 -7.50
CA LYS A 146 11.29 5.61 -6.55
C LYS A 146 12.39 6.37 -7.28
N LEU A 147 12.36 7.70 -7.21
CA LEU A 147 13.46 8.52 -7.71
C LEU A 147 14.50 8.74 -6.61
N ALA A 148 15.78 8.75 -6.98
CA ALA A 148 16.81 9.32 -6.10
C ALA A 148 16.48 10.80 -5.86
N LYS A 149 16.88 11.33 -4.70
CA LYS A 149 16.74 12.76 -4.41
C LYS A 149 17.44 13.53 -5.56
N PRO A 150 16.78 14.51 -6.20
CA PRO A 150 17.43 15.32 -7.23
C PRO A 150 18.66 16.04 -6.67
#